data_AF-A0A6N0M3X4-F1
#
_entry.id   AF-A0A6N0M3X4-F1
#
_cell.length_a   1.000
_cell.length_b   1.000
_cell.length_c   1.000
_cell.angle_alpha   90.00
_cell.angle_beta   90.00
_cell.angle_gamma   90.00
#
_symmetry.space_group_name_H-M   'P 1'
#
loop_
_entity.id
_entity.type
_entity.pdbx_description
1 polymer ?
#
loop_
_entity_poly.entity_id
_entity_poly.type
_entity_poly.pdbx_seq_one_letter_code
_entity_poly.pdbx_strand_id
1 'polypeptide(L)'
;MQVEVICEKQEFICASTDGLEKVAIRLSDWKPFSPFFKPLEEYLHETVNPKEDKYLTEFLNSERLNSRTDDDKTLLLCLFDRE
;
A
#
# COMPACT_ATOMS: atom_id res chain seq x y z
N MET A 1 4.79 20.28 4.77
CA MET A 1 3.82 19.38 5.42
C MET A 1 2.43 19.87 5.06
N GLN A 2 1.71 19.13 4.20
CA GLN A 2 0.29 19.37 3.95
C GLN A 2 -0.49 18.48 4.93
N VAL A 3 -1.48 19.05 5.59
CA VAL A 3 -2.31 18.33 6.57
C VAL A 3 -3.76 18.54 6.16
N GLU A 4 -4.46 17.44 5.96
CA GLU A 4 -5.90 17.41 5.71
C GLU A 4 -6.54 16.49 6.75
N VAL A 5 -7.69 16.91 7.28
CA VAL A 5 -8.46 16.10 8.23
C VAL A 5 -9.57 15.41 7.48
N ILE A 6 -9.50 14.08 7.42
CA ILE A 6 -10.54 13.24 6.84
C ILE A 6 -11.40 12.72 7.99
N CYS A 7 -12.63 13.22 8.11
CA CYS A 7 -13.56 12.84 9.20
C CYS A 7 -14.38 11.59 8.88
N GLU A 8 -14.33 11.11 7.63
CA GLU A 8 -15.06 9.93 7.19
C GLU A 8 -14.44 8.65 7.75
N LYS A 9 -15.27 7.60 7.89
CA LYS A 9 -14.78 6.27 8.29
C LYS A 9 -13.81 5.77 7.21
N GLN A 10 -12.57 5.49 7.61
CA GLN A 10 -11.58 4.86 6.75
C GLN A 10 -11.63 3.36 6.95
N GLU A 11 -11.86 2.61 5.87
CA GLU A 11 -11.90 1.14 5.90
C GLU A 11 -10.52 0.56 5.61
N PHE A 12 -9.78 1.16 4.68
CA PHE A 12 -8.44 0.76 4.29
C PHE A 12 -7.45 1.90 4.51
N ILE A 13 -6.34 1.61 5.20
CA ILE A 13 -5.22 2.52 5.38
C ILE A 13 -3.94 1.83 4.91
N CYS A 14 -3.19 2.53 4.07
CA CYS A 14 -1.86 2.13 3.63
C CYS A 14 -0.86 3.24 3.97
N ALA A 15 0.20 2.89 4.68
CA ALA A 15 1.34 3.77 4.91
C ALA A 15 2.61 3.11 4.37
N SER A 16 3.48 3.89 3.73
CA SER A 16 4.73 3.40 3.15
C SER A 16 5.86 4.40 3.28
N THR A 17 7.09 3.93 3.13
CA THR A 17 8.26 4.80 2.95
C THR A 17 8.30 5.41 1.54
N ASP A 18 9.17 6.41 1.36
CA ASP A 18 9.47 7.06 0.08
C ASP A 18 10.05 6.09 -0.97
N GLY A 19 10.66 4.99 -0.53
CA GLY A 19 11.05 3.88 -1.41
C GLY A 19 9.89 3.29 -2.24
N LEU A 20 8.63 3.55 -1.89
CA LEU A 20 7.44 3.18 -2.67
C LEU A 20 6.73 4.39 -3.31
N GLU A 21 7.17 5.63 -3.10
CA GLU A 21 6.46 6.84 -3.55
C GLU A 21 6.28 6.88 -5.07
N LYS A 22 7.34 6.57 -5.84
CA LYS A 22 7.32 6.61 -7.32
C LYS A 22 6.37 5.59 -7.94
N VAL A 23 6.01 4.53 -7.21
CA VAL A 23 5.11 3.46 -7.67
C VAL A 23 3.71 3.60 -7.09
N ALA A 24 3.58 4.26 -5.93
CA ALA A 24 2.33 4.43 -5.20
C ALA A 24 1.63 5.76 -5.52
N ILE A 25 2.35 6.83 -5.88
CA ILE A 25 1.80 8.18 -6.07
C ILE A 25 2.01 8.65 -7.52
N ARG A 26 0.96 9.21 -8.12
CA ARG A 26 1.08 9.92 -9.39
C ARG A 26 1.67 11.29 -9.15
N LEU A 27 2.96 11.45 -9.45
CA LEU A 27 3.68 12.72 -9.21
C LEU A 27 3.12 13.93 -9.96
N SER A 28 2.33 13.71 -11.02
CA SER A 28 1.67 14.78 -11.78
C SER A 28 0.60 15.52 -10.99
N ASP A 29 -0.13 14.82 -10.11
CA ASP A 29 -1.30 15.35 -9.40
C ASP A 29 -1.33 15.00 -7.92
N TRP A 30 -0.26 14.37 -7.41
CA TRP A 30 -0.10 13.94 -6.02
C TRP A 30 -1.22 13.02 -5.53
N LYS A 31 -1.90 12.33 -6.44
CA LYS A 31 -2.97 11.39 -6.09
C LYS A 31 -2.44 9.96 -5.96
N PRO A 32 -3.05 9.15 -5.08
CA PRO A 32 -2.78 7.72 -5.04
C PRO A 32 -2.97 7.05 -6.41
N PHE A 33 -2.00 6.24 -6.81
CA PHE A 33 -2.09 5.40 -7.99
C PHE A 33 -2.87 4.12 -7.66
N SER A 34 -4.19 4.17 -7.83
CA SER A 34 -5.12 3.07 -7.48
C SER A 34 -4.65 1.65 -7.88
N PRO A 35 -4.05 1.40 -9.06
CA PRO A 35 -3.55 0.06 -9.42
C PRO A 35 -2.46 -0.51 -8.51
N PHE A 36 -1.75 0.33 -7.75
CA PHE A 36 -0.80 -0.13 -6.73
C PHE A 36 -1.51 -0.61 -5.45
N PHE A 37 -2.58 0.07 -5.04
CA PHE A 37 -3.26 -0.19 -3.76
C PHE A 37 -4.36 -1.24 -3.84
N LYS A 38 -5.10 -1.30 -4.95
CA LYS A 38 -6.20 -2.25 -5.15
C LYS A 38 -5.82 -3.72 -4.82
N PRO A 39 -4.71 -4.29 -5.30
CA PRO A 39 -4.34 -5.66 -4.95
C PRO A 39 -3.98 -5.83 -3.47
N LEU A 40 -3.53 -4.78 -2.78
CA LEU A 40 -3.22 -4.81 -1.34
C LEU A 40 -4.50 -4.79 -0.50
N GLU A 41 -5.49 -4.02 -0.91
CA GLU A 41 -6.81 -3.98 -0.29
C GLU A 41 -7.56 -5.31 -0.47
N GLU A 42 -7.58 -5.85 -1.69
CA GLU A 42 -8.14 -7.18 -1.99
C GLU A 42 -7.49 -8.27 -1.14
N TYR A 43 -6.15 -8.25 -1.02
CA TYR A 43 -5.40 -9.18 -0.18
C TYR A 43 -5.85 -9.17 1.30
N LEU A 44 -6.09 -7.99 1.87
CA LEU A 44 -6.54 -7.89 3.27
C LEU A 44 -7.96 -8.42 3.48
N HIS A 45 -8.85 -8.20 2.52
CA HIS A 45 -10.22 -8.70 2.59
C HIS A 45 -10.29 -10.22 2.47
N GLU A 46 -9.41 -10.83 1.66
CA GLU A 46 -9.41 -12.28 1.43
C GLU A 46 -8.66 -13.07 2.51
N THR A 47 -7.81 -12.42 3.31
CA THR A 47 -6.90 -13.08 4.25
C THR A 47 -7.36 -12.96 5.70
N VAL A 48 -8.03 -14.01 6.20
CA VAL A 48 -8.58 -14.07 7.58
C VAL A 48 -7.49 -14.13 8.67
N ASN A 49 -6.25 -14.51 8.32
CA ASN A 49 -5.14 -14.56 9.27
C ASN A 49 -3.80 -14.49 8.53
N PRO A 50 -3.22 -13.30 8.30
CA PRO A 50 -1.93 -13.14 7.62
C PRO A 50 -0.80 -13.59 8.55
N LYS A 51 -0.67 -14.90 8.77
CA LYS A 51 0.45 -15.48 9.54
C LYS A 51 1.69 -15.67 8.69
N GLU A 52 1.55 -15.61 7.37
CA GLU A 52 2.65 -15.65 6.42
C GLU A 52 2.45 -14.55 5.38
N ASP A 53 3.19 -13.45 5.53
CA ASP A 53 3.22 -12.30 4.61
C ASP A 53 3.91 -12.63 3.27
N LYS A 54 3.82 -13.89 2.82
CA LYS A 54 4.48 -14.37 1.61
C LYS A 54 4.05 -13.56 0.39
N TYR A 55 2.76 -13.27 0.28
CA TYR A 55 2.22 -12.41 -0.78
C TYR A 55 2.86 -11.01 -0.78
N LEU A 56 2.88 -10.34 0.37
CA LEU A 56 3.46 -9.00 0.49
C LEU A 56 4.97 -9.02 0.23
N THR A 57 5.65 -10.06 0.71
CA THR A 57 7.08 -10.26 0.48
C THR A 57 7.39 -10.46 -1.00
N GLU A 58 6.63 -11.32 -1.70
CA GLU A 58 6.79 -11.55 -3.14
C GLU A 58 6.43 -10.29 -3.95
N PHE A 59 5.40 -9.56 -3.55
CA PHE A 59 5.02 -8.29 -4.16
C PHE A 59 6.14 -7.26 -4.06
N LEU A 60 6.67 -7.04 -2.83
CA LEU A 60 7.75 -6.08 -2.57
C LEU A 60 9.08 -6.47 -3.23
N ASN A 61 9.31 -7.78 -3.45
CA ASN A 61 10.51 -8.28 -4.13
C ASN A 61 10.32 -8.55 -5.63
N SER A 62 9.16 -8.23 -6.20
CA SER A 62 8.88 -8.50 -7.61
C SER A 62 9.78 -7.67 -8.54
N GLU A 63 10.23 -8.27 -9.66
CA GLU A 63 11.05 -7.53 -10.66
C GLU A 63 10.33 -6.29 -11.20
N ARG A 64 9.00 -6.37 -11.35
CA ARG A 64 8.19 -5.24 -11.78
C ARG A 64 8.26 -4.05 -10.81
N LEU A 65 8.34 -4.32 -9.51
CA LEU A 65 8.47 -3.27 -8.49
C LEU A 65 9.92 -2.77 -8.41
N ASN A 66 10.88 -3.69 -8.32
CA ASN A 66 12.31 -3.39 -8.20
C ASN A 66 12.89 -2.67 -9.43
N SER A 67 12.33 -2.88 -10.63
CA SER A 67 12.69 -2.11 -11.83
C SER A 67 12.27 -0.63 -11.77
N ARG A 68 11.43 -0.24 -10.80
CA ARG A 68 10.91 1.12 -10.64
C ARG A 68 11.40 1.82 -9.37
N THR A 69 12.02 1.08 -8.46
CA THR A 69 12.58 1.60 -7.21
C THR A 69 13.72 0.69 -6.72
N ASP A 70 14.85 1.29 -6.41
CA ASP A 70 16.05 0.67 -5.86
C ASP A 70 16.24 0.92 -4.35
N ASP A 71 15.35 1.70 -3.74
CA ASP A 71 15.40 2.08 -2.33
C ASP A 71 14.68 1.10 -1.39
N ASP A 72 14.92 1.22 -0.09
CA ASP A 72 14.35 0.38 0.96
C ASP A 72 12.81 0.54 1.03
N LYS A 73 12.10 -0.59 0.96
CA LYS A 73 10.64 -0.62 0.85
C LYS A 73 10.03 -1.07 2.17
N THR A 74 9.26 -0.19 2.80
CA THR A 74 8.46 -0.51 3.98
C THR A 74 6.99 -0.24 3.69
N LEU A 75 6.13 -1.17 4.12
CA LEU A 75 4.69 -1.11 3.91
C LEU A 75 3.97 -1.49 5.21
N LEU A 76 3.00 -0.68 5.61
CA LEU A 76 2.04 -0.95 6.68
C LEU A 76 0.64 -0.93 6.08
N LEU A 77 -0.11 -2.00 6.30
CA LEU A 77 -1.47 -2.16 5.83
C LEU A 77 -2.41 -2.33 7.03
N CYS A 78 -3.54 -1.64 7.00
CA CYS A 78 -4.59 -1.79 7.99
C CYS A 78 -5.95 -1.85 7.28
N LEU A 79 -6.72 -2.87 7.63
CA LEU A 79 -8.12 -2.99 7.25
C LEU A 79 -8.96 -2.95 8.51
N PHE A 80 -9.88 -1.99 8.59
CA PHE A 80 -10.83 -1.90 9.68
C PHE A 80 -12.08 -2.70 9.33
N ASP A 81 -12.14 -3.93 9.84
CA ASP A 81 -13.31 -4.78 9.77
C ASP A 81 -14.20 -4.61 11.02
N ARG A 82 -15.52 -4.56 10.82
CA ARG A 82 -16.53 -4.47 11.89
C ARG A 82 -17.15 -5.85 12.10
N GLU A 83 -16.35 -6.83 12.48
CA GLU A 83 -16.92 -8.01 13.15
C GLU A 83 -17.23 -7.71 14.62
#